data_AF-A0A538MUA6-F1
#
_entry.id   AF-A0A538MUA6-F1
#
_cell.length_a   1.000
_cell.length_b   1.000
_cell.length_c   1.000
_cell.angle_alpha   90.00
_cell.angle_beta   90.00
_cell.angle_gamma   90.00
#
_symmetry.space_group_name_H-M   'P 1'
#
loop_
_entity.id
_entity.type
_entity.pdbx_description
1 polymer ?
#
loop_
_entity_poly.entity_id
_entity_poly.type
_entity_poly.pdbx_seq_one_letter_code
_entity_poly.pdbx_strand_id
1 'polypeptide(L)' 'MSLTLPHLSPRECETLHYIAQGCTYGQAARRMGISARTIDTYLRRIRAKTGVRCLAELVRLSLSLPSGPVAQ' A
#
# COMPACT_ATOMS: atom_id res chain seq x y z
N MET A 1 20.76 3.89 6.67
CA MET A 1 20.56 2.44 6.39
C MET A 1 19.16 2.28 5.84
N SER A 2 19.03 2.17 4.52
CA SER A 2 17.74 2.10 3.84
C SER A 2 17.25 0.66 3.84
N LEU A 3 16.21 0.36 4.63
CA LEU A 3 15.56 -0.95 4.65
C LEU A 3 14.54 -0.99 3.51
N THR A 4 15.00 -1.33 2.30
CA THR A 4 14.11 -1.80 1.23
C THR A 4 13.36 -3.02 1.76
N LEU A 5 12.02 -3.01 1.78
CA LEU A 5 11.24 -4.22 2.02
C LEU A 5 11.14 -4.98 0.70
N PRO A 6 11.94 -6.04 0.46
CA PRO A 6 12.16 -6.62 -0.87
C PRO A 6 10.95 -7.40 -1.44
N HIS A 7 9.74 -7.27 -0.89
CA HIS A 7 8.64 -8.19 -1.21
C HIS A 7 7.35 -7.55 -1.74
N LEU A 8 7.20 -6.23 -1.70
CA LEU A 8 6.01 -5.57 -2.25
C LEU A 8 6.23 -5.20 -3.72
N SER A 9 5.29 -5.61 -4.56
CA SER A 9 5.22 -5.18 -5.95
C SER A 9 4.88 -3.68 -6.04
N PRO A 10 5.19 -3.01 -7.16
CA PRO A 10 4.88 -1.59 -7.34
C PRO A 10 3.41 -1.25 -7.08
N ARG A 11 2.47 -2.11 -7.51
CA ARG A 11 1.03 -1.95 -7.28
C ARG A 11 0.63 -2.12 -5.82
N GLU A 12 1.31 -2.98 -5.08
CA GLU A 12 1.09 -3.15 -3.64
C GLU A 12 1.61 -1.92 -2.87
N CYS A 13 2.78 -1.38 -3.24
CA CYS A 13 3.30 -0.13 -2.68
C CYS A 13 2.37 1.06 -2.97
N GLU A 14 1.90 1.18 -4.21
CA GLU A 14 0.95 2.24 -4.63
C GLU A 14 -0.37 2.15 -3.85
N THR A 15 -0.90 0.94 -3.68
CA THR A 15 -2.10 0.70 -2.85
C THR A 15 -1.84 1.14 -1.41
N LEU A 16 -0.73 0.68 -0.83
CA LEU A 16 -0.35 1.00 0.54
C LEU A 16 -0.19 2.50 0.76
N HIS A 17 0.36 3.22 -0.22
CA HIS A 17 0.52 4.66 -0.18
C HIS A 17 -0.81 5.39 -0.09
N TYR A 18 -1.79 5.09 -0.96
CA TYR A 18 -3.11 5.73 -0.88
C TYR A 18 -3.84 5.43 0.42
N ILE A 19 -3.75 4.18 0.90
CA ILE A 19 -4.34 3.79 2.18
C ILE A 19 -3.66 4.51 3.35
N ALA A 20 -2.34 4.70 3.30
CA ALA A 20 -1.60 5.43 4.32
C ALA A 20 -1.93 6.93 4.34
N GLN A 21 -2.31 7.51 3.20
CA GLN A 21 -2.85 8.88 3.11
C GLN A 21 -4.29 9.00 3.66
N GLY A 22 -4.90 7.91 4.13
CA GLY A 22 -6.29 7.90 4.60
C GLY A 22 -7.33 7.76 3.48
N CYS A 23 -6.93 7.37 2.26
CA CYS A 23 -7.91 7.05 1.22
C CYS A 23 -8.71 5.81 1.61
N THR A 24 -10.02 5.85 1.37
CA THR A 24 -10.87 4.66 1.41
C THR A 24 -10.55 3.72 0.26
N TYR A 25 -10.96 2.46 0.35
CA TYR A 25 -10.70 1.46 -0.70
C TYR A 25 -11.29 1.87 -2.05
N GLY A 26 -12.46 2.54 -2.04
CA GLY A 26 -13.09 3.08 -3.25
C GLY A 26 -12.31 4.26 -3.84
N GLN A 27 -11.75 5.14 -3.02
CA GLN A 27 -10.92 6.25 -3.49
C GLN A 27 -9.59 5.76 -4.05
N ALA A 28 -8.92 4.83 -3.37
CA ALA A 28 -7.69 4.21 -3.85
C ALA A 28 -7.93 3.45 -5.18
N ALA A 29 -9.03 2.69 -5.25
CA ALA A 29 -9.45 1.99 -6.47
C ALA A 29 -9.64 2.94 -7.65
N ARG A 30 -10.35 4.06 -7.44
CA ARG A 30 -10.55 5.10 -8.47
C ARG A 30 -9.22 5.71 -8.94
N ARG A 31 -8.31 6.03 -8.02
CA ARG A 31 -7.00 6.60 -8.36
C ARG A 31 -6.11 5.63 -9.12
N MET A 32 -6.16 4.34 -8.76
CA MET A 32 -5.38 3.28 -9.40
C MET A 32 -6.03 2.71 -10.67
N GLY A 33 -7.25 3.14 -11.03
CA GLY A 33 -7.99 2.63 -12.20
C GLY A 33 -8.42 1.16 -12.07
N ILE A 34 -8.63 0.66 -10.85
CA ILE A 34 -8.98 -0.74 -10.56
C ILE A 34 -10.23 -0.84 -9.68
N SER A 35 -10.68 -2.06 -9.40
CA SER A 35 -11.82 -2.28 -8.50
C SER A 35 -11.42 -2.23 -7.02
N ALA A 36 -12.35 -1.86 -6.14
CA ALA A 36 -12.14 -1.95 -4.69
C ALA A 36 -11.85 -3.38 -4.20
N ARG A 37 -12.34 -4.40 -4.92
CA ARG A 37 -12.02 -5.81 -4.68
C ARG A 37 -10.55 -6.14 -4.99
N THR A 38 -9.98 -5.47 -6.00
CA THR A 38 -8.55 -5.59 -6.32
C THR A 38 -7.70 -4.96 -5.22
N ILE A 39 -8.10 -3.80 -4.69
CA ILE A 39 -7.45 -3.16 -3.54
C ILE A 39 -7.45 -4.08 -2.31
N ASP A 40 -8.60 -4.67 -1.97
CA ASP A 40 -8.72 -5.65 -0.87
C ASP A 40 -7.78 -6.86 -1.08
N THR A 41 -7.66 -7.33 -2.33
CA THR A 41 -6.74 -8.41 -2.67
C THR A 41 -5.27 -8.00 -2.47
N TYR A 42 -4.89 -6.79 -2.88
CA TYR A 42 -3.55 -6.27 -2.65
C TYR A 42 -3.28 -6.09 -1.15
N LEU A 43 -4.22 -5.57 -0.37
CA LEU A 43 -4.07 -5.45 1.08
C LEU A 43 -3.90 -6.82 1.76
N ARG A 44 -4.64 -7.85 1.34
CA ARG A 44 -4.43 -9.22 1.83
C ARG A 44 -3.01 -9.72 1.52
N ARG A 45 -2.53 -9.52 0.30
CA ARG A 45 -1.17 -9.94 -0.10
C ARG A 45 -0.09 -9.17 0.64
N ILE A 46 -0.25 -7.85 0.79
CA ILE A 46 0.64 -7.01 1.59
C ILE A 46 0.74 -7.57 2.99
N ARG A 47 -0.39 -7.76 3.68
CA ARG A 47 -0.42 -8.31 5.05
C ARG A 47 0.22 -9.69 5.14
N ALA A 48 -0.01 -10.56 4.16
CA ALA A 48 0.61 -11.87 4.11
C ALA A 48 2.14 -11.79 3.94
N LYS A 49 2.63 -10.81 3.17
CA LYS A 49 4.06 -10.61 2.90
C LYS A 49 4.80 -9.86 4.01
N THR A 50 4.14 -8.92 4.68
CA THR A 50 4.75 -8.04 5.70
C THR A 50 4.40 -8.45 7.13
N GLY A 51 3.46 -9.38 7.33
CA GLY A 51 2.99 -9.82 8.64
C GLY A 51 2.09 -8.82 9.37
N VAL A 52 1.76 -7.70 8.74
CA VAL A 52 1.03 -6.59 9.35
C VAL A 52 -0.41 -6.97 9.64
N ARG A 53 -0.88 -6.59 10.83
CA ARG A 53 -2.27 -6.85 11.24
C ARG A 53 -3.14 -5.60 11.27
N CYS A 54 -2.54 -4.42 11.38
CA CYS A 54 -3.29 -3.17 11.62
C CYS A 54 -2.96 -2.05 10.63
N LEU A 55 -3.92 -1.14 10.42
CA LEU A 55 -3.75 0.05 9.56
C LEU A 55 -2.59 0.93 10.03
N ALA A 56 -2.41 1.10 11.34
CA ALA A 56 -1.31 1.89 11.91
C ALA A 56 0.08 1.32 11.55
N GLU A 57 0.19 0.00 11.45
CA GLU A 57 1.42 -0.66 10.99
C GLU A 57 1.61 -0.51 9.47
N LEU A 58 0.53 -0.55 8.68
CA LEU A 58 0.57 -0.24 7.25
C LEU A 58 1.07 1.20 7.00
N VAL A 59 0.57 2.16 7.78
CA VAL A 59 1.00 3.57 7.72
C VAL A 59 2.47 3.70 8.08
N ARG A 60 2.93 3.06 9.17
CA ARG A 60 4.35 3.05 9.55
C ARG A 60 5.25 2.44 8.47
N LEU A 61 4.80 1.37 7.82
CA LEU A 61 5.50 0.78 6.68
C LEU A 61 5.58 1.74 5.49
N SER A 62 4.50 2.46 5.20
CA SER A 62 4.49 3.47 4.14
C SER A 62 5.50 4.59 4.39
N LEU A 63 5.68 4.99 5.63
CA LEU A 63 6.65 6.03 6.02
C LEU A 63 8.10 5.52 5.96
N SER A 64 8.31 4.21 6.06
CA SER A 64 9.63 3.57 6.00
C SER A 64 10.06 3.24 4.57
N LEU A 65 9.11 3.17 3.63
CA LEU A 65 9.38 2.96 2.21
C LEU A 65 9.86 4.30 1.61
N PRO A 66 11.00 4.33 0.89
CA PRO A 66 11.38 5.52 0.13
C PRO A 66 10.29 5.77 -0.90
N SER A 67 9.49 6.81 -0.68
CA SER A 67 8.44 7.24 -1.59
C SER A 67 9.08 7.70 -2.88
N GLY A 68 9.27 6.77 -3.82
CA GLY A 68 9.44 7.10 -5.22
C GLY A 68 8.21 7.87 -5.72
N PRO A 69 8.34 8.68 -6.78
CA PRO A 69 7.30 9.61 -7.20
C PRO A 69 6.03 8.83 -7.51
N VAL A 70 5.07 8.90 -6.59
CA VAL A 70 3.68 8.56 -6.88
C VAL A 70 3.22 9.70 -7.78
N ALA A 71 3.44 9.52 -9.08
CA ALA A 71 2.94 10.42 -10.10
C ALA A 71 1.42 10.50 -9.88
N GLN A 72 0.98 11.68 -9.42
CA GLN A 72 -0.43 12.01 -9.26
C GLN A 72 -1.10 12.11 -10.62
#